data_AF-A0A7J8R0C9-F1
#
_entry.id   AF-A0A7J8R0C9-F1
#
_cell.length_a   1.000
_cell.length_b   1.000
_cell.length_c   1.000
_cell.angle_alpha   90.00
_cell.angle_beta   90.00
_cell.angle_gamma   90.00
#
_symmetry.space_group_name_H-M   'P 1'
#
loop_
_entity.id
_entity.type
_entity.pdbx_description
1 polymer ?
#
loop_
_entity_poly.entity_id
_entity_poly.type
_entity_poly.pdbx_seq_one_letter_code
_entity_poly.pdbx_strand_id
1 'polypeptide(L)'
;FTNERLVVQILKTGVSVGADEPTAWGDEKSGFKLTKEHVKNAIDQLMNEGNEGIDRRKRAKEFGEKANKAVEVGGSSYLNMTLLIQDIIQQSSKMGVDMIPTSHSDEN
;
A
#
# COMPACT_ATOMS: atom_id res chain seq x y z
N PHE A 1 -0.97 -2.60 15.08
CA PHE A 1 -1.64 -3.02 13.83
C PHE A 1 -2.19 -1.84 13.01
N THR A 2 -1.36 -0.89 12.58
CA THR A 2 -1.85 0.29 11.81
C THR A 2 -2.28 -0.06 10.38
N ASN A 3 -1.51 -0.92 9.70
CA ASN A 3 -1.83 -1.34 8.33
C ASN A 3 -3.12 -2.16 8.27
N GLU A 4 -3.38 -3.00 9.28
CA GLU A 4 -4.65 -3.71 9.38
C GLU A 4 -5.82 -2.73 9.50
N ARG A 5 -5.72 -1.72 10.37
CA ARG A 5 -6.73 -0.67 10.50
C ARG A 5 -6.97 0.04 9.17
N LEU A 6 -5.92 0.35 8.42
CA LEU A 6 -6.03 0.94 7.08
C LEU A 6 -6.80 0.01 6.14
N VAL A 7 -6.40 -1.25 6.00
CA VAL A 7 -6.98 -2.21 5.05
C VAL A 7 -8.43 -2.58 5.43
N VAL A 8 -8.71 -2.81 6.70
CA VAL A 8 -10.00 -3.34 7.19
C VAL A 8 -10.99 -2.21 7.49
N GLN A 9 -10.59 -1.18 8.25
CA GLN A 9 -11.54 -0.16 8.73
C GLN A 9 -11.69 1.02 7.77
N ILE A 10 -10.58 1.47 7.17
CA ILE A 10 -10.56 2.67 6.33
C ILE A 10 -10.88 2.31 4.88
N LEU A 11 -10.07 1.45 4.25
CA LEU A 11 -10.23 1.04 2.86
C LEU A 11 -11.36 0.01 2.69
N LYS A 12 -11.65 -0.76 3.76
CA LYS A 12 -12.65 -1.82 3.77
C LYS A 12 -12.44 -2.84 2.64
N THR A 13 -11.17 -3.16 2.36
CA THR A 13 -10.76 -4.10 1.29
C THR A 13 -10.33 -5.46 1.84
N GLY A 14 -10.18 -5.61 3.15
CA GLY A 14 -9.82 -6.89 3.79
C GLY A 14 -10.75 -7.31 4.92
N VAL A 15 -10.41 -8.43 5.54
CA VAL A 15 -11.04 -9.00 6.74
C VAL A 15 -9.93 -9.29 7.75
N SER A 16 -10.15 -8.99 9.03
CA SER A 16 -9.20 -9.34 10.09
C SER A 16 -9.32 -10.83 10.43
N VAL A 17 -8.19 -11.47 10.70
CA VAL A 17 -8.15 -12.84 11.25
C VAL A 17 -8.28 -12.85 12.77
N GLY A 18 -8.36 -11.68 13.41
CA GLY A 18 -8.56 -11.52 14.84
C GLY A 18 -7.29 -11.57 15.70
N ALA A 19 -6.10 -11.44 15.10
CA ALA A 19 -4.86 -11.31 15.86
C ALA A 19 -4.72 -9.88 16.39
N ASP A 20 -5.03 -9.69 17.67
CA ASP A 20 -5.08 -8.40 18.35
C ASP A 20 -3.82 -8.10 19.17
N GLU A 21 -3.00 -9.11 19.47
CA GLU A 21 -1.74 -8.96 20.19
C GLU A 21 -0.51 -9.19 19.29
N PRO A 22 0.46 -8.25 19.29
CA PRO A 22 1.71 -8.46 18.59
C PRO A 22 2.52 -9.56 19.30
N THR A 23 2.98 -10.55 18.55
CA THR A 23 3.90 -11.57 19.08
C THR A 23 5.30 -10.98 19.15
N ALA A 24 5.94 -11.02 20.32
CA ALA A 24 7.31 -10.60 20.47
C ALA A 24 8.24 -11.57 19.73
N TRP A 25 9.23 -11.01 19.01
CA TRP A 25 10.23 -11.81 18.31
C TRP A 25 10.99 -12.69 19.32
N GLY A 26 10.99 -14.01 19.12
CA GLY A 26 11.61 -14.97 20.03
C GLY A 26 10.69 -15.54 21.12
N ASP A 27 9.46 -15.05 21.26
CA ASP A 27 8.43 -15.61 22.16
C ASP A 27 7.19 -16.05 21.38
N GLU A 28 7.44 -16.78 20.28
CA GLU A 28 6.40 -17.27 19.38
C GLU A 28 5.43 -18.27 20.05
N LYS A 29 5.80 -18.80 21.23
CA LYS A 29 4.99 -19.75 21.99
C LYS A 29 3.95 -19.09 22.89
N SER A 30 4.17 -17.84 23.31
CA SER A 30 3.22 -17.07 24.13
C SER A 30 2.30 -16.16 23.30
N GLY A 31 2.66 -15.92 22.04
CA GLY A 31 1.90 -15.09 21.12
C GLY A 31 0.46 -15.58 20.89
N PHE A 32 -0.38 -14.65 20.43
CA PHE A 32 -1.78 -14.92 20.09
C PHE A 32 -1.94 -16.21 19.28
N LYS A 33 -2.67 -17.19 19.85
CA LYS A 33 -2.86 -18.49 19.22
C LYS A 33 -4.04 -18.44 18.26
N LEU A 34 -3.75 -18.17 16.99
CA LEU A 34 -4.74 -18.24 15.92
C LEU A 34 -5.23 -19.69 15.75
N THR A 35 -6.54 -19.91 15.87
CA THR A 35 -7.16 -21.23 15.69
C THR A 35 -7.52 -21.46 14.22
N LYS A 36 -7.74 -22.72 13.84
CA LYS A 36 -8.23 -23.08 12.51
C LYS A 36 -9.59 -22.43 12.23
N GLU A 37 -10.43 -22.32 13.25
CA GLU A 37 -11.76 -21.72 13.18
C GLU A 37 -11.69 -20.22 12.87
N HIS A 38 -10.76 -19.48 13.47
CA HIS A 38 -10.52 -18.07 13.15
C HIS A 38 -10.16 -17.89 11.67
N VAL A 39 -9.22 -18.70 11.16
CA VAL A 39 -8.80 -18.67 9.76
C VAL A 39 -9.95 -19.02 8.83
N LYS A 40 -10.69 -20.10 9.12
CA LYS A 40 -11.84 -20.53 8.32
C LYS A 40 -12.89 -19.43 8.23
N ASN A 41 -13.28 -18.84 9.36
CA ASN A 41 -14.27 -17.77 9.41
C ASN A 41 -13.81 -16.53 8.62
N ALA A 42 -12.54 -16.16 8.73
CA ALA A 42 -11.99 -15.04 7.97
C ALA A 42 -12.00 -15.31 6.45
N ILE A 43 -11.68 -16.53 6.02
CA ILE A 43 -11.77 -16.93 4.60
C ILE A 43 -13.22 -16.91 4.12
N ASP A 44 -14.14 -17.50 4.88
CA ASP A 44 -15.57 -17.53 4.53
C ASP A 44 -16.13 -16.11 4.39
N GLN A 45 -15.79 -15.19 5.32
CA GLN A 45 -16.17 -13.77 5.23
C GLN A 45 -15.47 -13.03 4.08
N LEU A 46 -14.21 -13.38 3.78
CA LEU A 46 -13.43 -12.74 2.70
C LEU A 46 -14.01 -13.10 1.33
N MET A 47 -14.36 -14.39 1.15
CA MET A 47 -14.78 -14.99 -0.10
C MET A 47 -16.29 -14.97 -0.31
N ASN A 48 -17.08 -14.56 0.69
CA ASN A 48 -18.52 -14.53 0.56
C ASN A 48 -18.99 -13.76 -0.69
N GLU A 49 -20.09 -14.25 -1.27
CA GLU A 49 -20.76 -13.63 -2.42
C GLU A 49 -21.92 -12.72 -1.99
N GLY A 50 -22.06 -12.50 -0.68
CA GLY A 50 -22.95 -11.46 -0.16
C GLY A 50 -22.46 -10.05 -0.50
N ASN A 51 -23.32 -9.06 -0.25
CA ASN A 51 -23.07 -7.65 -0.56
C ASN A 51 -21.71 -7.16 -0.06
N GLU A 52 -21.33 -7.49 1.17
CA GLU A 52 -20.04 -7.04 1.73
C GLU A 52 -18.83 -7.57 0.98
N GLY A 53 -18.84 -8.83 0.53
CA GLY A 53 -17.73 -9.43 -0.22
C GLY A 53 -17.62 -8.87 -1.62
N ILE A 54 -18.76 -8.65 -2.30
CA ILE A 54 -18.80 -7.99 -3.60
C ILE A 54 -18.27 -6.56 -3.50
N ASP A 55 -18.75 -5.79 -2.53
CA ASP A 55 -18.32 -4.42 -2.31
C ASP A 55 -16.83 -4.32 -1.95
N ARG A 56 -16.31 -5.27 -1.18
CA ARG A 56 -14.88 -5.38 -0.86
C ARG A 56 -14.04 -5.55 -2.12
N ARG A 57 -14.42 -6.50 -2.99
CA ARG A 57 -13.73 -6.74 -4.27
C ARG A 57 -13.82 -5.53 -5.20
N LYS A 58 -14.97 -4.87 -5.26
CA LYS A 58 -15.15 -3.62 -6.02
C LYS A 58 -14.22 -2.52 -5.54
N ARG A 59 -14.18 -2.23 -4.23
CA ARG A 59 -13.25 -1.25 -3.65
C ARG A 59 -11.80 -1.60 -3.92
N ALA A 60 -11.42 -2.87 -3.76
CA ALA A 60 -10.06 -3.32 -4.02
C ALA A 60 -9.65 -3.06 -5.48
N LYS A 61 -10.54 -3.33 -6.45
CA LYS A 61 -10.32 -3.02 -7.86
C LYS A 61 -10.17 -1.51 -8.10
N GLU A 62 -11.06 -0.69 -7.54
CA GLU A 62 -11.00 0.77 -7.66
C GLU A 62 -9.68 1.35 -7.10
N PHE A 63 -9.21 0.84 -5.97
CA PHE A 63 -7.90 1.24 -5.41
C PHE A 63 -6.74 0.78 -6.29
N GLY A 64 -6.81 -0.42 -6.88
CA GLY A 64 -5.81 -0.89 -7.85
C GLY A 64 -5.72 0.03 -9.08
N GLU A 65 -6.86 0.42 -9.63
CA GLU A 65 -6.92 1.37 -10.75
C GLU A 65 -6.36 2.75 -10.38
N LYS A 66 -6.68 3.26 -9.18
CA LYS A 66 -6.13 4.53 -8.68
C LYS A 66 -4.62 4.46 -8.48
N ALA A 67 -4.11 3.34 -7.94
CA ALA A 67 -2.68 3.15 -7.73
C ALA A 67 -1.91 3.14 -9.06
N ASN A 68 -2.42 2.46 -10.08
CA ASN A 68 -1.82 2.48 -11.43
C ASN A 68 -1.82 3.89 -12.02
N LYS A 69 -2.96 4.60 -11.98
CA LYS A 69 -3.05 5.99 -12.46
C LYS A 69 -2.12 6.96 -11.71
N ALA A 70 -1.86 6.71 -10.43
CA ALA A 70 -0.98 7.58 -9.64
C ALA A 70 0.48 7.52 -10.13
N VAL A 71 0.92 6.39 -10.68
CA VAL A 71 2.32 6.18 -11.12
C VAL A 71 2.53 6.38 -12.62
N GLU A 72 1.46 6.36 -13.43
CA GLU A 72 1.50 6.72 -14.85
C GLU A 72 2.02 8.16 -15.08
N VAL A 73 2.50 8.46 -16.29
CA VAL A 73 2.97 9.80 -16.66
C VAL A 73 1.84 10.82 -16.45
N GLY A 74 2.14 11.88 -15.69
CA GLY A 74 1.14 12.88 -15.28
C GLY A 74 0.30 12.48 -14.06
N GLY A 75 0.50 11.29 -13.51
CA GLY A 75 -0.09 10.83 -12.25
C GLY A 75 0.48 11.53 -11.02
N SER A 76 -0.23 11.45 -9.89
CA SER A 76 0.15 12.17 -8.67
C SER A 76 1.51 11.76 -8.09
N SER A 77 1.80 10.45 -8.05
CA SER A 77 3.08 9.94 -7.55
C SER A 77 4.22 10.22 -8.53
N TYR A 78 3.94 10.14 -9.84
CA TYR A 78 4.88 10.56 -10.88
C TYR A 78 5.28 12.03 -10.69
N LEU A 79 4.29 12.94 -10.60
CA LEU A 79 4.52 14.37 -10.41
C LEU A 79 5.27 14.67 -9.10
N ASN A 80 4.91 13.99 -8.00
CA ASN A 80 5.63 14.16 -6.73
C ASN A 80 7.10 13.76 -6.82
N MET A 81 7.43 12.68 -7.55
CA MET A 81 8.81 12.28 -7.78
C MET A 81 9.55 13.28 -8.68
N THR A 82 8.91 13.78 -9.72
CA THR A 82 9.48 14.85 -10.56
C THR A 82 9.80 16.10 -9.75
N LEU A 83 8.86 16.54 -8.90
CA LEU A 83 9.06 17.69 -8.01
C LEU A 83 10.18 17.43 -7.00
N LEU A 84 10.25 16.24 -6.41
CA LEU A 84 11.32 15.88 -5.49
C LEU A 84 12.70 15.94 -6.16
N ILE A 85 12.83 15.43 -7.39
CA ILE A 85 14.09 15.50 -8.15
C ILE A 85 14.46 16.96 -8.43
N GLN A 86 13.49 17.77 -8.86
CA GLN A 86 13.70 19.20 -9.12
C GLN A 86 14.15 19.93 -7.86
N ASP A 87 13.54 19.65 -6.72
CA ASP A 87 13.91 20.24 -5.43
C ASP A 87 15.34 19.87 -5.03
N ILE A 88 15.76 18.61 -5.22
CA ILE A 88 17.12 18.15 -4.94
C ILE A 88 18.13 18.86 -5.85
N ILE A 89 17.86 18.99 -7.15
CA ILE A 89 18.73 19.72 -8.09
C ILE A 89 18.88 21.18 -7.67
N GLN A 90 17.77 21.84 -7.31
CA GLN A 90 17.82 23.23 -6.84
C GLN A 90 18.63 23.36 -5.54
N GLN A 91 18.53 22.39 -4.63
CA GLN A 91 19.32 22.38 -3.41
C GLN A 91 20.82 22.14 -3.70
N SER A 92 21.17 21.25 -4.62
CA SER A 92 22.58 20.96 -4.95
C SER A 92 23.26 22.16 -5.63
N SER A 93 22.57 22.84 -6.55
CA SER A 93 23.08 24.08 -7.17
C SER A 93 23.28 25.19 -6.15
N LYS A 94 22.40 25.31 -5.13
CA LYS A 94 22.60 26.25 -4.01
C LYS A 94 23.81 25.89 -3.13
N MET A 95 24.17 24.61 -3.07
CA MET A 95 25.32 24.09 -2.32
C MET A 95 26.63 24.05 -3.13
N GLY A 96 26.63 24.51 -4.39
CA GLY A 96 27.81 24.54 -5.25
C GLY A 96 28.21 23.19 -5.84
N VAL A 97 27.28 22.22 -5.91
CA VAL A 97 27.47 20.93 -6.58
C VAL A 97 26.58 20.90 -7.82
N ASP A 98 27.17 21.13 -9.00
CA ASP A 98 26.45 21.11 -10.27
C ASP A 98 26.13 19.67 -10.71
N MET A 99 24.86 19.29 -10.55
CA MET A 99 24.31 18.04 -11.07
C MET A 99 23.75 18.32 -12.47
N ILE A 100 24.52 18.00 -13.52
CA ILE A 100 24.07 18.13 -14.90
C ILE A 100 22.90 17.16 -15.14
N PRO A 101 21.71 17.61 -15.57
CA PRO A 101 20.64 16.70 -15.95
C PRO A 101 21.05 15.91 -17.18
N THR A 102 21.25 14.60 -17.06
CA THR A 102 21.43 13.72 -18.22
C THR A 102 20.08 13.61 -18.92
N SER A 103 19.88 14.37 -19.98
CA SER A 103 18.80 14.15 -20.94
C SER A 103 18.96 12.73 -21.50
N HIS A 104 18.09 11.81 -21.11
CA HIS A 104 17.89 10.61 -21.90
C HIS A 104 17.23 11.04 -23.20
N SER A 105 18.02 10.97 -24.27
CA SER A 105 17.56 10.91 -25.64
C SER A 105 16.65 9.69 -25.78
N ASP A 106 15.36 9.92 -25.96
CA ASP A 106 14.50 8.96 -26.64
C ASP A 106 15.02 8.84 -28.08
N GLU A 107 15.92 7.89 -28.32
CA GLU A 107 16.24 7.38 -29.64
C GLU A 107 15.29 6.21 -29.97
N ASN A 108 14.42 6.48 -30.96
CA ASN A 108 13.58 5.58 -31.76
C ASN A 108 12.39 4.85 -31.10
#